data_AF-A0A971EWK5-F1
#
_entry.id   AF-A0A971EWK5-F1
#
_cell.length_a   1.000
_cell.length_b   1.000
_cell.length_c   1.000
_cell.angle_alpha   90.00
_cell.angle_beta   90.00
_cell.angle_gamma   90.00
#
_symmetry.space_group_name_H-M   'P 1'
#
loop_
_entity.id
_entity.type
_entity.pdbx_description
1 polymer ?
#
loop_
_entity_poly.entity_id
_entity_poly.type
_entity_poly.pdbx_seq_one_letter_code
_entity_poly.pdbx_strand_id
1 'polypeptide(L)' 'MFNKLRLKSSIKKNIKQIEELEKKRYRSQSALVEAILKHETPSDEDVEYFNKYTAEIDKLRREIRSMNKEIDNL' A
#
# COMPACT_ATOMS: atom_id res chain seq x y z
N MET A 1 -17.51 18.92 -13.30
CA MET A 1 -16.26 18.61 -14.03
C MET A 1 -14.99 18.76 -13.17
N PHE A 2 -14.77 19.89 -12.49
CA PHE A 2 -13.58 20.13 -11.65
C PHE A 2 -13.39 19.11 -10.51
N ASN A 3 -14.46 18.72 -9.80
CA ASN A 3 -14.38 17.72 -8.72
C ASN A 3 -13.89 16.35 -9.23
N LYS A 4 -14.41 15.90 -10.37
CA LYS A 4 -14.01 14.65 -11.03
C LYS A 4 -12.52 14.67 -11.43
N LEU A 5 -12.03 15.80 -11.97
CA LEU A 5 -10.60 15.99 -12.29
C LEU A 5 -9.72 15.97 -11.03
N ARG A 6 -10.16 16.63 -9.96
CA ARG A 6 -9.46 16.63 -8.66
C ARG A 6 -9.33 15.21 -8.10
N LEU A 7 -10.43 14.45 -8.07
CA LEU A 7 -10.46 13.06 -7.60
C LEU A 7 -9.51 12.18 -8.41
N LYS A 8 -9.53 12.28 -9.76
CA LYS A 8 -8.60 11.54 -10.62
C LYS A 8 -7.13 11.88 -10.34
N SER A 9 -6.82 13.15 -10.09
CA SER A 9 -5.46 13.57 -9.70
C SER A 9 -5.03 12.97 -8.36
N SER A 10 -5.90 13.00 -7.35
CA SER A 10 -5.65 12.38 -6.05
C SER A 10 -5.47 10.86 -6.15
N ILE A 11 -6.27 10.17 -6.95
CA ILE A 11 -6.10 8.73 -7.22
C ILE A 11 -4.72 8.46 -7.81
N LYS A 12 -4.28 9.24 -8.80
CA LYS A 12 -2.94 9.08 -9.41
C LYS A 12 -1.82 9.29 -8.38
N LYS A 13 -1.97 10.23 -7.45
CA LYS A 13 -1.01 10.42 -6.35
C LYS A 13 -0.99 9.22 -5.40
N ASN A 14 -2.15 8.72 -5.00
CA ASN A 14 -2.24 7.55 -4.12
C ASN A 14 -1.67 6.29 -4.77
N ILE A 15 -1.85 6.09 -6.08
CA ILE A 15 -1.23 4.98 -6.83
C ILE A 15 0.30 5.06 -6.76
N LYS A 16 0.88 6.22 -7.06
CA LYS A 16 2.34 6.42 -6.95
C LYS A 16 2.85 6.16 -5.54
N GLN A 17 2.12 6.63 -4.53
CA GLN A 17 2.49 6.38 -3.14
C GLN A 17 2.43 4.89 -2.80
N ILE A 18 1.44 4.15 -3.29
CA ILE A 18 1.38 2.69 -3.12
C ILE A 18 2.61 2.02 -3.75
N GLU A 19 2.99 2.39 -4.97
CA GLU A 19 4.18 1.84 -5.65
C GLU A 19 5.47 2.07 -4.83
N GLU A 20 5.63 3.25 -4.23
CA GLU A 20 6.77 3.55 -3.35
C GLU A 20 6.76 2.72 -2.06
N LEU A 21 5.58 2.57 -1.44
CA LEU A 21 5.44 1.76 -0.23
C LEU A 21 5.65 0.28 -0.50
N GLU A 22 5.20 -0.24 -1.65
CA GLU A 22 5.43 -1.61 -2.08
C GLU A 22 6.92 -1.89 -2.27
N LYS A 23 7.66 -0.95 -2.87
CA LYS A 23 9.14 -1.02 -2.95
C LYS A 23 9.80 -1.07 -1.58
N LYS A 24 9.35 -0.24 -0.63
CA LYS A 24 9.90 -0.23 0.75
C LYS A 24 9.57 -1.52 1.51
N ARG A 25 8.37 -2.06 1.32
CA ARG A 25 7.92 -3.32 1.92
C ARG A 25 8.63 -4.55 1.35
N TYR A 26 9.13 -4.48 0.13
CA TYR A 26 9.75 -5.61 -0.56
C TYR A 26 10.92 -6.24 0.22
N ARG A 27 11.75 -5.42 0.89
CA ARG A 27 12.86 -5.92 1.73
C ARG A 27 12.33 -6.80 2.86
N SER A 28 11.43 -6.27 3.69
CA SER A 28 10.81 -7.02 4.79
C SER A 28 10.06 -8.24 4.29
N GLN A 29 9.35 -8.15 3.15
CA GLN A 29 8.65 -9.30 2.57
C GLN A 29 9.62 -10.42 2.20
N SER A 30 10.76 -10.09 1.59
CA SER A 30 11.77 -11.07 1.19
C SER A 30 12.38 -11.76 2.41
N ALA A 31 12.71 -10.98 3.46
CA ALA A 31 13.23 -11.52 4.72
C ALA A 31 12.23 -12.45 5.43
N LEU A 32 10.95 -12.07 5.46
CA LEU A 32 9.88 -12.93 6.02
C LEU A 32 9.76 -14.24 5.24
N VAL A 33 9.79 -14.19 3.90
CA VAL A 33 9.73 -15.39 3.05
C VAL A 33 10.95 -16.29 3.26
N GLU A 34 12.15 -15.70 3.35
CA GLU A 34 13.39 -16.45 3.60
C GLU A 34 13.34 -17.18 4.95
N ALA A 35 12.93 -16.51 6.01
CA ALA A 35 12.79 -17.12 7.34
C ALA A 35 11.81 -18.31 7.32
N ILE A 36 10.66 -18.15 6.62
CA ILE A 36 9.69 -19.24 6.45
C ILE A 36 10.33 -20.44 5.73
N LEU A 37 11.08 -20.21 4.64
CA LEU A 37 11.73 -21.27 3.87
C LEU A 37 12.82 -21.99 4.65
N LYS A 38 13.50 -21.30 5.58
CA LYS A 38 14.52 -21.89 6.46
C LYS A 38 13.96 -22.50 7.74
N HIS A 39 12.65 -22.43 7.97
CA HIS A 39 12.02 -22.78 9.25
C HIS A 39 12.58 -21.98 10.44
N GLU A 40 12.98 -20.73 10.19
CA GLU A 40 13.47 -19.79 11.19
C GLU A 40 12.35 -18.84 11.63
N THR A 41 12.49 -18.27 12.83
CA THR A 41 11.60 -17.20 13.27
C THR A 41 12.04 -15.89 12.60
N PRO A 42 11.16 -15.18 11.88
CA PRO A 42 11.52 -13.90 11.27
C PRO A 42 11.88 -12.86 12.33
N SER A 43 12.68 -11.86 11.96
CA SER A 43 13.02 -10.78 12.88
C SER A 43 11.80 -9.90 13.20
N ASP A 44 11.69 -9.44 14.44
CA ASP A 44 10.61 -8.52 14.86
C ASP A 44 10.63 -7.23 14.03
N GLU A 45 11.82 -6.73 13.70
CA GLU A 45 11.99 -5.56 12.84
C GLU A 45 11.36 -5.78 11.45
N ASP A 46 11.64 -6.90 10.79
CA ASP A 46 11.07 -7.17 9.47
C ASP A 46 9.55 -7.35 9.52
N VAL A 47 9.03 -7.96 10.60
CA VAL A 47 7.59 -8.08 10.84
C VAL A 47 6.95 -6.71 11.01
N GLU A 48 7.51 -5.84 11.84
CA GLU A 48 7.02 -4.48 12.06
C GLU A 48 7.05 -3.64 10.78
N TYR A 49 8.14 -3.67 10.03
CA TYR A 49 8.28 -2.97 8.76
C TYR A 49 7.25 -3.46 7.73
N PHE A 50 7.06 -4.78 7.63
CA PHE A 50 6.07 -5.35 6.73
C PHE A 50 4.64 -4.90 7.09
N ASN A 51 4.30 -4.98 8.38
CA ASN A 51 2.98 -4.62 8.88
C ASN A 51 2.68 -3.13 8.69
N LYS A 52 3.65 -2.27 8.99
CA LYS A 52 3.53 -0.81 8.83
C LYS A 52 3.19 -0.45 7.38
N TYR A 53 4.01 -0.88 6.42
CA TYR A 53 3.77 -0.52 5.02
C TYR A 53 2.52 -1.18 4.45
N THR A 54 2.17 -2.39 4.90
CA THR A 54 0.91 -3.03 4.50
C THR A 54 -0.29 -2.22 4.98
N ALA A 55 -0.29 -1.75 6.22
CA ALA A 55 -1.37 -0.91 6.76
C ALA A 55 -1.53 0.42 5.99
N GLU A 56 -0.41 1.07 5.64
CA GLU A 56 -0.41 2.30 4.84
C GLU A 56 -0.93 2.06 3.41
N ILE A 57 -0.49 0.99 2.74
CA ILE A 57 -0.98 0.60 1.42
C ILE A 57 -2.49 0.34 1.45
N ASP A 58 -2.97 -0.40 2.44
CA ASP A 58 -4.40 -0.74 2.55
C ASP A 58 -5.26 0.48 2.83
N LYS A 59 -4.75 1.46 3.59
CA LYS A 59 -5.39 2.76 3.77
C LYS A 59 -5.56 3.48 2.42
N LEU A 60 -4.49 3.59 1.63
CA LEU A 60 -4.54 4.26 0.33
C LEU A 60 -5.46 3.52 -0.66
N ARG A 61 -5.47 2.19 -0.65
CA ARG A 61 -6.40 1.38 -1.46
C ARG A 61 -7.86 1.62 -1.07
N ARG A 62 -8.17 1.77 0.22
CA ARG A 62 -9.52 2.16 0.68
C ARG A 62 -9.90 3.55 0.20
N GLU A 63 -8.99 4.52 0.29
CA GLU A 63 -9.22 5.89 -0.19
C GLU A 63 -9.48 5.91 -1.71
N ILE A 64 -8.70 5.19 -2.50
CA ILE A 64 -8.94 5.06 -3.96
C ILE A 64 -10.32 4.48 -4.24
N ARG A 65 -10.71 3.41 -3.54
CA ARG A 65 -12.06 2.83 -3.71
C ARG A 65 -13.16 3.84 -3.37
N SER A 66 -12.98 4.65 -2.32
CA SER A 66 -13.93 5.71 -1.96
C SER A 66 -14.01 6.79 -3.04
N MET A 67 -12.87 7.26 -3.54
CA MET A 67 -12.82 8.30 -4.58
C MET A 67 -13.42 7.80 -5.90
N ASN A 68 -13.22 6.53 -6.28
CA ASN A 68 -13.85 5.95 -7.46
C ASN A 68 -15.38 5.91 -7.32
N LYS A 69 -15.91 5.50 -6.16
CA LYS A 69 -17.36 5.55 -5.89
C LYS A 69 -17.90 6.97 -5.99
N GLU A 70 -17.17 7.96 -5.49
CA GLU A 70 -17.57 9.37 -5.63
C GLU A 70 -17.57 9.82 -7.09
N ILE A 71 -16.59 9.40 -7.89
CA ILE A 71 -16.55 9.67 -9.34
C ILE A 71 -17.74 9.04 -10.08
N ASP A 72 -18.16 7.84 -9.69
CA ASP A 72 -19.28 7.12 -10.31
C ASP A 72 -20.63 7.76 -9.97
N ASN A 73 -20.73 8.41 -8.82
CA ASN A 73 -21.90 9.17 -8.38
C ASN A 73 -21.92 10.64 -8.88
N LEU A 74 -20.93 11.05 -9.70
CA LEU A 74 -20.75 12.40 -10.27
C LEU A 74 -20.91 12.45 -11.80
#